data_AF-A0A132BCT6-F1
#
_entry.id   AF-A0A132BCT6-F1
#
_cell.length_a   1.000
_cell.length_b   1.000
_cell.length_c   1.000
_cell.angle_alpha   90.00
_cell.angle_beta   90.00
_cell.angle_gamma   90.00
#
_symmetry.space_group_name_H-M   'P 1'
#
loop_
_entity.id
_entity.type
_entity.pdbx_description
1 polymer ?
#
loop_
_entity_poly.entity_id
_entity_poly.type
_entity_poly.pdbx_seq_one_letter_code
_entity_poly.pdbx_strand_id
1 'polypeptide(L)'
;PKRRRSSTEEKDVSIAKRARTRDPNDHLSSLSDELLIRILHLLPIHTLLNCHFLSHRFYRLSSDSQIWKNLYYNRFVLPRALRIPGIRDLSRKEDLHFSSRKSKWLDESSLLERKDGGMTNWKRQYKLRHNWSIGACEVQEIRVKDGVGERERMLVKLAEGCVVTADREDGLRAWDLKGKGLIAKMGLGEREVPTCLAVDEQESDGLGIAVGFEDGGWGTWRLIAASKEFVEVYRHPASSNGTLGAVAYGYPYVLTITEGQLLSLYSFTPAPIPDEPTFEDEAGEQPSESFTTKESTSSVTTLAAVPNVPDDTPHPRLLASLKSHTSWPPLSLSIRTTPNTLIASIAYSLPTYLSGYTIGVQELHLSLITGLVTFSRLTSALPQGFSSIHPSSSSSSPKNTRPTTLSYSHPYILATHPDNTLTLYLCTSTSSNLSITPGTKLWGHTSEVSAAEITPRGKA
;
A
#
# COMPACT_ATOMS: atom_id res chain seq x y z
N PRO A 1 -33.08 47.62 9.10
CA PRO A 1 -34.47 47.82 9.59
C PRO A 1 -34.68 47.16 10.96
N LYS A 2 -34.51 47.97 12.03
CA LYS A 2 -34.71 47.59 13.44
C LYS A 2 -36.21 47.59 13.75
N ARG A 3 -36.77 46.46 14.21
CA ARG A 3 -38.19 46.37 14.62
C ARG A 3 -38.31 46.75 16.10
N ARG A 4 -39.05 47.84 16.35
CA ARG A 4 -39.43 48.42 17.65
C ARG A 4 -40.06 47.36 18.58
N ARG A 5 -39.58 47.25 19.83
CA ARG A 5 -40.31 46.61 20.93
C ARG A 5 -41.33 47.61 21.48
N SER A 6 -42.61 47.24 21.46
CA SER A 6 -43.66 47.93 22.21
C SER A 6 -43.56 47.52 23.68
N SER A 7 -43.47 48.53 24.54
CA SER A 7 -43.53 48.46 25.99
C SER A 7 -44.91 47.99 26.45
N THR A 8 -44.97 46.82 27.06
CA THR A 8 -46.10 46.39 27.90
C THR A 8 -45.53 45.56 29.03
N GLU A 9 -45.93 45.93 30.24
CA GLU A 9 -45.39 45.57 31.54
C GLU A 9 -45.09 44.07 31.68
N GLU A 10 -43.82 43.75 31.97
CA GLU A 10 -43.35 42.41 32.31
C GLU A 10 -43.90 42.03 33.69
N LYS A 11 -45.03 41.33 33.73
CA LYS A 11 -45.25 40.34 34.80
C LYS A 11 -44.29 39.19 34.51
N ASP A 12 -43.39 38.91 35.44
CA ASP A 12 -42.54 37.72 35.49
C ASP A 12 -43.41 36.45 35.42
N VAL A 13 -43.80 36.04 34.22
CA VAL A 13 -44.28 34.69 33.98
C VAL A 13 -43.03 33.87 33.75
N SER A 14 -42.54 33.25 34.83
CA SER A 14 -41.55 32.19 34.75
C SER A 14 -42.00 31.22 33.65
N ILE A 15 -41.27 31.16 32.54
CA ILE A 15 -41.48 30.15 31.52
C ILE A 15 -41.19 28.82 32.20
N ALA A 16 -42.24 28.15 32.69
CA ALA A 16 -42.14 26.84 33.28
C ALA A 16 -41.47 25.94 32.24
N LYS A 17 -40.24 25.51 32.53
CA LYS A 17 -39.55 24.48 31.74
C LYS A 17 -40.53 23.33 31.59
N ARG A 18 -40.93 23.03 30.36
CA ARG A 18 -41.85 21.93 30.00
C ARG A 18 -41.53 20.73 30.89
N ALA A 19 -42.42 20.39 31.82
CA ALA A 19 -42.25 19.22 32.66
C ALA A 19 -42.18 18.01 31.71
N ARG A 20 -41.08 17.26 31.76
CA ARG A 20 -40.95 16.02 30.99
C ARG A 20 -42.08 15.10 31.44
N THR A 21 -43.07 14.89 30.60
CA THR A 21 -44.12 13.88 30.79
C THR A 21 -43.41 12.53 30.82
N ARG A 22 -43.21 11.98 32.01
CA ARG A 22 -42.79 10.59 32.19
C ARG A 22 -44.01 9.73 31.90
N ASP A 23 -43.99 9.05 30.76
CA ASP A 23 -44.95 7.98 30.47
C ASP A 23 -44.81 6.91 31.59
N PRO A 24 -45.91 6.38 32.16
CA PRO A 24 -45.84 5.38 33.23
C PRO A 24 -45.01 4.14 32.88
N ASN A 25 -44.82 3.86 31.58
CA ASN A 25 -44.09 2.70 31.08
C ASN A 25 -42.60 2.99 30.76
N ASP A 26 -42.07 4.17 31.11
CA ASP A 26 -40.68 4.53 30.86
C ASP A 26 -39.74 4.02 31.98
N HIS A 27 -39.39 2.73 31.89
CA HIS A 27 -38.42 2.08 32.79
C HIS A 27 -36.97 2.34 32.41
N LEU A 28 -36.70 2.96 31.24
CA LEU A 28 -35.36 3.14 30.72
C LEU A 28 -34.76 4.49 31.11
N SER A 29 -35.58 5.53 31.28
CA SER A 29 -35.09 6.85 31.70
C SER A 29 -34.62 6.91 33.15
N SER A 30 -35.03 5.97 34.01
CA SER A 30 -34.61 5.87 35.42
C SER A 30 -33.28 5.15 35.62
N LEU A 31 -32.83 4.36 34.63
CA LEU A 31 -31.58 3.60 34.72
C LEU A 31 -30.35 4.52 34.72
N SER A 32 -29.24 4.05 35.29
CA SER A 32 -27.95 4.73 35.16
C SER A 32 -27.40 4.62 33.73
N ASP A 33 -26.54 5.55 33.34
CA ASP A 33 -25.91 5.54 32.01
C ASP A 33 -25.12 4.25 31.77
N GLU A 34 -24.45 3.69 32.79
CA GLU A 34 -23.69 2.43 32.70
C GLU A 34 -24.59 1.21 32.43
N LEU A 35 -25.72 1.11 33.14
CA LEU A 35 -26.68 0.04 32.92
C LEU A 35 -27.32 0.17 31.54
N LEU A 36 -27.61 1.40 31.12
CA LEU A 36 -28.18 1.65 29.81
C LEU A 36 -27.18 1.31 28.69
N ILE A 37 -25.88 1.63 28.85
CA ILE A 37 -24.82 1.22 27.92
C ILE A 37 -24.73 -0.32 27.84
N ARG A 38 -24.81 -1.03 28.97
CA ARG A 38 -24.82 -2.50 28.98
C ARG A 38 -26.03 -3.10 28.27
N ILE A 39 -27.20 -2.49 28.41
CA ILE A 39 -28.42 -2.91 27.69
C ILE A 39 -28.26 -2.64 26.19
N LEU A 40 -27.83 -1.43 25.82
CA LEU A 40 -27.59 -1.05 24.43
C LEU A 40 -26.52 -1.93 23.77
N HIS A 41 -25.55 -2.41 24.54
CA HIS A 41 -24.50 -3.32 24.07
C HIS A 41 -25.04 -4.67 23.57
N LEU A 42 -26.16 -5.14 24.12
CA LEU A 42 -26.78 -6.42 23.76
C LEU A 42 -27.73 -6.32 22.56
N LEU A 43 -28.01 -5.10 22.06
CA LEU A 43 -28.98 -4.90 21.00
C LEU A 43 -28.40 -5.14 19.60
N PRO A 44 -29.20 -5.67 18.66
CA PRO A 44 -28.85 -5.68 17.24
C PRO A 44 -28.64 -4.27 16.70
N ILE A 45 -27.80 -4.14 15.67
CA ILE A 45 -27.39 -2.84 15.09
C ILE A 45 -28.60 -2.00 14.65
N HIS A 46 -29.59 -2.62 14.02
CA HIS A 46 -30.80 -1.93 13.56
C HIS A 46 -31.56 -1.30 14.74
N THR A 47 -31.73 -2.04 15.83
CA THR A 47 -32.39 -1.55 17.05
C THR A 47 -31.56 -0.47 17.73
N LEU A 48 -30.23 -0.64 17.79
CA LEU A 48 -29.31 0.37 18.32
C LEU A 48 -29.39 1.69 17.54
N LEU A 49 -29.49 1.62 16.21
CA LEU A 49 -29.69 2.79 15.35
C LEU A 49 -31.06 3.44 15.58
N ASN A 50 -32.11 2.65 15.76
CA ASN A 50 -33.43 3.19 16.10
C ASN A 50 -33.43 3.93 17.44
N CYS A 51 -32.65 3.46 18.43
CA CYS A 51 -32.47 4.16 19.70
C CYS A 51 -31.88 5.57 19.54
N HIS A 52 -31.16 5.87 18.45
CA HIS A 52 -30.64 7.21 18.21
C HIS A 52 -31.73 8.27 18.06
N PHE A 53 -32.93 7.88 17.61
CA PHE A 53 -34.04 8.79 17.35
C PHE A 53 -34.95 9.01 18.56
N LEU A 54 -34.78 8.25 19.65
CA LEU A 54 -35.69 8.29 20.80
C LEU A 54 -35.47 9.53 21.70
N SER A 55 -34.22 9.90 21.96
CA SER A 55 -33.88 11.09 22.74
C SER A 55 -32.41 11.47 22.61
N HIS A 56 -32.06 12.70 22.99
CA HIS A 56 -30.66 13.15 23.05
C HIS A 56 -29.78 12.28 23.97
N ARG A 57 -30.32 11.76 25.07
CA ARG A 57 -29.59 10.88 25.99
C ARG A 57 -29.27 9.56 25.31
N PHE A 58 -30.26 8.94 24.67
CA PHE A 58 -30.04 7.71 23.93
C PHE A 58 -29.13 7.90 22.72
N TYR A 59 -29.23 9.03 22.02
CA TYR A 59 -28.30 9.37 20.93
C TYR A 59 -26.85 9.39 21.41
N ARG A 60 -26.59 10.05 22.56
CA ARG A 60 -25.25 10.15 23.15
C ARG A 60 -24.70 8.77 23.56
N LEU A 61 -25.51 7.98 24.28
CA LEU A 61 -25.07 6.69 24.82
C LEU A 61 -24.95 5.61 23.73
N SER A 62 -25.86 5.57 22.76
CA SER A 62 -25.77 4.62 21.64
C SER A 62 -24.67 4.98 20.62
N SER A 63 -24.19 6.22 20.63
CA SER A 63 -23.02 6.66 19.87
C SER A 63 -21.70 6.47 20.62
N ASP A 64 -21.73 5.85 21.81
CA ASP A 64 -20.53 5.65 22.62
C ASP A 64 -19.48 4.79 21.91
N SER A 65 -18.23 5.20 22.05
CA SER A 65 -17.08 4.56 21.39
C SER A 65 -16.92 3.08 21.74
N GLN A 66 -17.21 2.67 22.98
CA GLN A 66 -17.01 1.30 23.46
C GLN A 66 -18.01 0.32 22.84
N ILE A 67 -19.27 0.75 22.66
CA ILE A 67 -20.30 -0.07 22.00
C ILE A 67 -19.86 -0.39 20.57
N TRP A 68 -19.49 0.64 19.80
CA TRP A 68 -19.07 0.47 18.41
C TRP A 68 -17.73 -0.27 18.28
N LYS A 69 -16.80 -0.05 19.21
CA LYS A 69 -15.52 -0.79 19.26
C LYS A 69 -15.75 -2.28 19.50
N ASN A 70 -16.63 -2.64 20.41
CA ASN A 70 -16.95 -4.04 20.68
C ASN A 70 -17.71 -4.69 19.51
N LEU A 71 -18.73 -4.01 18.97
CA LEU A 71 -19.44 -4.49 17.77
C LEU A 71 -18.48 -4.71 16.59
N TYR A 72 -17.52 -3.79 16.41
CA TYR A 72 -16.46 -3.92 15.42
C TYR A 72 -15.60 -5.17 15.67
N TYR A 73 -15.15 -5.35 16.91
CA TYR A 73 -14.35 -6.50 17.31
C TYR A 73 -15.10 -7.82 17.09
N ASN A 74 -16.32 -7.95 17.60
CA ASN A 74 -17.09 -9.19 17.51
C ASN A 74 -17.44 -9.56 16.07
N ARG A 75 -17.79 -8.57 15.23
CA ARG A 75 -18.20 -8.85 13.85
C ARG A 75 -17.00 -9.07 12.93
N PHE A 76 -15.97 -8.24 13.05
CA PHE A 76 -14.89 -8.21 12.07
C PHE A 76 -13.59 -8.82 12.58
N VAL A 77 -13.27 -8.78 13.87
CA VAL A 77 -11.94 -9.21 14.39
C VAL A 77 -12.00 -10.61 14.99
N LEU A 78 -12.97 -10.87 15.87
CA LEU A 78 -13.10 -12.14 16.59
C LEU A 78 -13.19 -13.37 15.67
N PRO A 79 -13.97 -13.37 14.57
CA PRO A 79 -14.02 -14.53 13.67
C PRO A 79 -12.69 -14.80 12.96
N ARG A 80 -11.83 -13.78 12.81
CA ARG A 80 -10.49 -13.92 12.24
C ARG A 80 -9.50 -14.44 13.28
N ALA A 81 -9.54 -13.91 14.49
CA ALA A 81 -8.71 -14.37 15.60
C ALA A 81 -8.93 -15.87 15.89
N LEU A 82 -10.18 -16.34 15.88
CA LEU A 82 -10.52 -17.74 16.12
C LEU A 82 -10.07 -18.73 15.01
N ARG A 83 -9.66 -18.25 13.83
CA ARG A 83 -9.20 -19.09 12.71
C ARG A 83 -7.70 -19.41 12.75
N ILE A 84 -6.93 -18.75 13.61
CA ILE A 84 -5.47 -18.94 13.67
C ILE A 84 -5.17 -20.21 14.50
N PRO A 85 -4.42 -21.19 13.95
CA PRO A 85 -4.00 -22.38 14.69
C PRO A 85 -3.12 -21.98 15.89
N GLY A 86 -3.45 -22.47 17.09
CA GLY A 86 -2.76 -22.12 18.35
C GLY A 86 -3.61 -21.35 19.38
N ILE A 87 -4.79 -20.85 18.99
CA ILE A 87 -5.72 -20.13 19.89
C ILE A 87 -6.84 -21.03 20.42
N ARG A 88 -6.97 -22.24 19.86
CA ARG A 88 -8.02 -23.21 20.24
C ARG A 88 -7.88 -23.76 21.68
N ASP A 89 -6.71 -23.65 22.30
CA ASP A 89 -6.43 -24.23 23.62
C ASP A 89 -6.45 -23.24 24.81
N LEU A 90 -6.86 -21.99 24.62
CA LEU A 90 -7.06 -21.09 25.75
C LEU A 90 -8.44 -21.32 26.37
N SER A 91 -8.52 -22.32 27.24
CA SER A 91 -9.64 -22.61 28.15
C SER A 91 -9.81 -21.52 29.25
N ARG A 92 -9.76 -20.25 28.85
CA ARG A 92 -10.23 -19.10 29.64
C ARG A 92 -11.04 -18.21 28.71
N LYS A 93 -12.38 -18.36 28.75
CA LYS A 93 -13.32 -17.43 28.11
C LYS A 93 -13.01 -15.96 28.47
N GLU A 94 -12.46 -15.72 29.66
CA GLU A 94 -12.06 -14.40 30.15
C GLU A 94 -10.91 -13.76 29.37
N ASP A 95 -10.03 -14.53 28.74
CA ASP A 95 -8.92 -14.01 27.93
C ASP A 95 -9.36 -13.59 26.51
N LEU A 96 -10.51 -14.09 26.06
CA LEU A 96 -11.18 -13.68 24.82
C LEU A 96 -12.20 -12.55 25.06
N HIS A 97 -12.52 -12.27 26.33
CA HIS A 97 -13.25 -11.07 26.70
C HIS A 97 -12.35 -9.85 26.56
N PHE A 98 -12.83 -8.95 25.70
CA PHE A 98 -12.30 -7.63 25.39
C PHE A 98 -11.57 -6.95 26.57
N SER A 99 -10.24 -7.03 26.57
CA SER A 99 -9.37 -6.23 27.42
C SER A 99 -8.76 -5.12 26.56
N SER A 100 -8.87 -3.88 27.02
CA SER A 100 -8.24 -2.70 26.42
C SER A 100 -6.72 -2.83 26.22
N ARG A 101 -6.09 -3.83 26.85
CA ARG A 101 -4.64 -4.11 26.81
C ARG A 101 -4.19 -5.07 25.70
N LYS A 102 -5.09 -5.75 24.97
CA LYS A 102 -4.70 -6.69 23.90
C LYS A 102 -4.65 -5.99 22.53
N SER A 103 -3.69 -5.07 22.41
CA SER A 103 -3.27 -4.37 21.18
C SER A 103 -2.49 -5.26 20.19
N LYS A 104 -2.39 -6.58 20.44
CA LYS A 104 -1.53 -7.48 19.66
C LYS A 104 -2.17 -8.04 18.39
N TRP A 105 -3.49 -7.97 18.27
CA TRP A 105 -4.26 -8.51 17.12
C TRP A 105 -4.66 -7.45 16.10
N LEU A 106 -4.57 -6.18 16.50
CA LEU A 106 -4.65 -5.02 15.63
C LEU A 106 -3.22 -4.51 15.58
N ASP A 107 -2.47 -4.80 14.52
CA ASP A 107 -1.18 -4.14 14.24
C ASP A 107 -1.42 -2.66 13.83
N GLU A 108 -2.40 -2.03 14.47
CA GLU A 108 -3.00 -0.75 14.14
C GLU A 108 -2.88 0.18 15.36
N SER A 109 -1.65 0.37 15.84
CA SER A 109 -1.30 1.59 16.58
C SER A 109 -1.76 2.83 15.79
N SER A 110 -1.78 2.76 14.46
CA SER A 110 -2.33 3.76 13.53
C SER A 110 -3.86 3.95 13.54
N LEU A 111 -4.66 2.96 13.97
CA LEU A 111 -6.12 3.17 14.10
C LEU A 111 -6.48 3.80 15.43
N LEU A 112 -5.78 3.42 16.51
CA LEU A 112 -6.01 3.94 17.86
C LEU A 112 -5.44 5.34 18.05
N GLU A 113 -4.27 5.59 17.46
CA GLU A 113 -3.57 6.87 17.55
C GLU A 113 -3.63 7.53 16.17
N ARG A 114 -4.64 8.39 15.97
CA ARG A 114 -4.46 9.44 14.98
C ARG A 114 -3.22 10.24 15.41
N LYS A 115 -2.35 10.58 14.44
CA LYS A 115 -1.24 11.54 14.64
C LYS A 115 -1.70 12.86 15.30
N ASP A 116 -3.00 13.15 15.25
CA ASP A 116 -3.65 14.32 15.84
C ASP A 116 -4.12 14.15 17.32
N GLY A 117 -3.77 13.05 18.01
CA GLY A 117 -4.16 12.81 19.42
C GLY A 117 -5.65 12.56 19.67
N GLY A 118 -6.47 12.46 18.61
CA GLY A 118 -7.91 12.20 18.70
C GLY A 118 -8.27 10.71 18.79
N MET A 119 -9.24 10.37 19.66
CA MET A 119 -9.79 9.01 19.75
C MET A 119 -10.44 8.56 18.42
N THR A 120 -10.24 7.30 18.06
CA THR A 120 -10.85 6.68 16.87
C THR A 120 -12.36 6.71 16.92
N ASN A 121 -13.00 7.22 15.85
CA ASN A 121 -14.45 7.10 15.70
C ASN A 121 -14.83 5.69 15.25
N TRP A 122 -15.06 4.79 16.21
CA TRP A 122 -15.39 3.38 15.96
C TRP A 122 -16.68 3.18 15.16
N LYS A 123 -17.67 4.06 15.31
CA LYS A 123 -18.89 4.03 14.50
C LYS A 123 -18.59 4.25 13.02
N ARG A 124 -17.72 5.21 12.72
CA ARG A 124 -17.25 5.46 11.34
C ARG A 124 -16.47 4.27 10.79
N GLN A 125 -15.57 3.68 11.58
CA GLN A 125 -14.81 2.50 11.17
C GLN A 125 -15.70 1.30 10.90
N TYR A 126 -16.70 1.08 11.76
CA TYR A 126 -17.72 0.05 11.56
C TYR A 126 -18.49 0.26 10.27
N LYS A 127 -18.99 1.48 10.03
CA LYS A 127 -19.72 1.82 8.79
C LYS A 127 -18.85 1.57 7.56
N LEU A 128 -17.58 1.99 7.59
CA LEU A 128 -16.66 1.81 6.49
C LEU A 128 -16.45 0.31 6.18
N ARG A 129 -16.10 -0.51 7.19
CA ARG A 129 -15.93 -1.96 6.99
C ARG A 129 -17.23 -2.64 6.54
N HIS A 130 -18.38 -2.22 7.08
CA HIS A 130 -19.66 -2.75 6.66
C HIS A 130 -19.95 -2.42 5.20
N ASN A 131 -19.73 -1.17 4.78
CA ASN A 131 -19.85 -0.73 3.39
C ASN A 131 -18.99 -1.58 2.45
N TRP A 132 -17.72 -1.81 2.79
CA TRP A 132 -16.85 -2.71 2.03
C TRP A 132 -17.36 -4.16 1.97
N SER A 133 -17.95 -4.66 3.07
CA SER A 133 -18.47 -6.03 3.11
C SER A 133 -19.71 -6.26 2.24
N ILE A 134 -20.49 -5.20 1.98
CA ILE A 134 -21.72 -5.26 1.17
C ILE A 134 -21.54 -4.62 -0.22
N GLY A 135 -20.39 -4.03 -0.50
CA GLY A 135 -20.11 -3.30 -1.74
C GLY A 135 -20.70 -1.89 -1.84
N ALA A 136 -21.17 -1.28 -0.75
CA ALA A 136 -21.73 0.07 -0.78
C ALA A 136 -20.62 1.13 -0.91
N CYS A 137 -20.47 1.71 -2.09
CA CYS A 137 -19.48 2.75 -2.38
C CYS A 137 -20.12 4.00 -3.00
N GLU A 138 -19.41 5.12 -2.90
CA GLU A 138 -19.67 6.32 -3.70
C GLU A 138 -18.72 6.30 -4.89
N VAL A 139 -19.24 6.44 -6.10
CA VAL A 139 -18.44 6.47 -7.33
C VAL A 139 -18.29 7.91 -7.77
N GLN A 140 -17.05 8.34 -7.97
CA GLN A 140 -16.74 9.63 -8.56
C GLN A 140 -15.88 9.43 -9.80
N GLU A 141 -16.30 10.03 -10.90
CA GLU A 141 -15.60 9.92 -12.18
C GLU A 141 -14.74 11.16 -12.41
N ILE A 142 -13.51 10.93 -12.88
CA ILE A 142 -12.60 11.96 -13.40
C ILE A 142 -12.47 11.69 -14.90
N ARG A 143 -12.92 12.63 -15.72
CA ARG A 143 -12.81 12.51 -17.18
C ARG A 143 -11.38 12.83 -17.59
N VAL A 144 -10.64 11.80 -17.98
CA VAL A 144 -9.23 11.93 -18.37
C VAL A 144 -9.09 12.24 -19.87
N LYS A 145 -9.95 11.67 -20.72
CA LYS A 145 -9.96 11.87 -22.17
C LYS A 145 -11.37 11.67 -22.73
N ASP A 146 -11.80 12.56 -23.61
CA ASP A 146 -13.00 12.39 -24.44
C ASP A 146 -12.54 11.95 -25.84
N GLY A 147 -12.60 10.66 -26.17
CA GLY A 147 -12.19 10.20 -27.49
C GLY A 147 -12.36 8.70 -27.75
N VAL A 148 -12.72 8.36 -28.99
CA VAL A 148 -12.87 7.00 -29.56
C VAL A 148 -11.52 6.49 -30.09
N GLY A 149 -10.41 6.87 -29.45
CA GLY A 149 -9.08 6.38 -29.80
C GLY A 149 -8.92 4.92 -29.35
N GLU A 150 -8.01 4.18 -29.98
CA GLU A 150 -7.61 2.85 -29.50
C GLU A 150 -7.27 2.96 -28.01
N ARG A 151 -7.93 2.14 -27.19
CA ARG A 151 -7.76 2.12 -25.73
C ARG A 151 -6.40 1.53 -25.40
N GLU A 152 -5.34 2.29 -25.63
CA GLU A 152 -4.04 1.96 -25.10
C GLU A 152 -4.06 2.07 -23.57
N ARG A 153 -3.23 1.25 -22.93
CA ARG A 153 -3.32 0.96 -21.51
C ARG A 153 -2.76 2.13 -20.69
N MET A 154 -3.64 3.01 -20.22
CA MET A 154 -3.28 4.04 -19.25
C MET A 154 -2.83 3.42 -17.93
N LEU A 155 -1.61 3.74 -17.51
CA LEU A 155 -1.10 3.40 -16.19
C LEU A 155 -1.60 4.43 -15.18
N VAL A 156 -1.99 3.97 -14.00
CA VAL A 156 -2.51 4.83 -12.94
C VAL A 156 -1.81 4.50 -11.63
N LYS A 157 -1.37 5.56 -10.93
CA LYS A 157 -0.83 5.49 -9.59
C LYS A 157 -1.47 6.52 -8.64
N LEU A 158 -1.83 6.13 -7.43
CA LEU A 158 -2.41 6.95 -6.36
C LEU A 158 -1.33 7.27 -5.33
N ALA A 159 -1.08 8.55 -5.08
CA ALA A 159 -0.12 8.98 -4.06
C ALA A 159 -0.49 10.32 -3.42
N GLU A 160 -0.30 10.49 -2.11
CA GLU A 160 -0.38 11.80 -1.42
C GLU A 160 -1.67 12.64 -1.68
N GLY A 161 -2.77 12.02 -2.10
CA GLY A 161 -4.00 12.75 -2.47
C GLY A 161 -4.04 13.26 -3.91
N CYS A 162 -3.07 12.89 -4.73
CA CYS A 162 -3.05 13.05 -6.17
C CYS A 162 -3.08 11.69 -6.89
N VAL A 163 -3.44 11.71 -8.16
CA VAL A 163 -3.38 10.56 -9.07
C VAL A 163 -2.38 10.88 -10.16
N VAL A 164 -1.38 10.05 -10.33
CA VAL A 164 -0.42 10.10 -11.43
C VAL A 164 -0.87 9.13 -12.50
N THR A 165 -0.94 9.58 -13.74
CA THR A 165 -1.27 8.73 -14.89
C THR A 165 -0.19 8.82 -15.95
N ALA A 166 0.18 7.70 -16.56
CA ALA A 166 1.11 7.66 -17.68
C ALA A 166 0.45 6.96 -18.87
N ASP A 167 0.58 7.56 -20.05
CA ASP A 167 -0.01 7.10 -21.30
C ASP A 167 0.93 7.42 -22.47
N ARG A 168 0.78 6.72 -23.60
CA ARG A 168 1.63 6.93 -24.79
C ARG A 168 1.39 8.30 -25.43
N GLU A 169 0.11 8.70 -25.57
CA GLU A 169 -0.23 9.94 -26.28
C GLU A 169 0.01 11.19 -25.42
N ASP A 170 -0.49 11.18 -24.19
CA ASP A 170 -0.49 12.36 -23.31
C ASP A 170 0.73 12.43 -22.37
N GLY A 171 1.53 11.36 -22.32
CA GLY A 171 2.66 11.24 -21.41
C GLY A 171 2.25 11.14 -19.95
N LEU A 172 3.04 11.77 -19.08
CA LEU A 172 2.86 11.79 -17.63
C LEU A 172 1.94 12.94 -17.21
N ARG A 173 0.94 12.65 -16.39
CA ARG A 173 0.00 13.64 -15.84
C ARG A 173 -0.21 13.42 -14.35
N ALA A 174 -0.41 14.49 -13.61
CA ALA A 174 -0.82 14.45 -12.21
C ALA A 174 -2.15 15.17 -12.00
N TRP A 175 -3.05 14.57 -11.22
CA TRP A 175 -4.41 15.04 -10.98
C TRP A 175 -4.66 15.21 -9.49
N ASP A 176 -5.34 16.28 -9.08
CA ASP A 176 -5.77 16.44 -7.69
C ASP A 176 -7.06 15.64 -7.43
N LEU A 177 -7.07 14.76 -6.42
CA LEU A 177 -8.28 14.00 -6.06
C LEU A 177 -9.40 14.89 -5.54
N LYS A 178 -9.08 16.00 -4.85
CA LYS A 178 -10.09 16.85 -4.23
C LYS A 178 -10.66 17.85 -5.23
N GLY A 179 -9.78 18.57 -5.91
CA GLY A 179 -10.14 19.57 -6.91
C GLY A 179 -10.54 19.00 -8.26
N LYS A 180 -10.25 17.71 -8.52
CA LYS A 180 -10.47 17.02 -9.82
C LYS A 180 -9.81 17.72 -11.01
N GLY A 181 -8.82 18.58 -10.74
CA GLY A 181 -8.10 19.35 -11.73
C GLY A 181 -6.78 18.69 -12.10
N LEU A 182 -6.32 18.96 -13.31
CA LEU A 182 -4.95 18.65 -13.74
C LEU A 182 -3.97 19.55 -12.97
N ILE A 183 -2.99 18.93 -12.32
CA ILE A 183 -1.88 19.61 -11.64
C ILE A 183 -0.80 19.91 -12.67
N ALA A 184 -0.24 18.87 -13.30
CA ALA A 184 0.90 18.96 -14.20
C ALA A 184 0.74 17.97 -15.37
N LYS A 185 1.37 18.28 -16.51
CA LYS A 185 1.47 17.40 -17.68
C LYS A 185 2.87 17.50 -18.30
N MET A 186 3.42 16.37 -18.74
CA MET A 186 4.68 16.27 -19.45
C MET A 186 4.62 15.16 -20.48
N GLY A 187 5.10 15.41 -21.70
CA GLY A 187 5.24 14.38 -22.72
C GLY A 187 6.47 13.50 -22.46
N LEU A 188 6.34 12.18 -22.65
CA LEU A 188 7.45 11.22 -22.48
C LEU A 188 8.25 10.99 -23.78
N GLY A 189 7.76 11.48 -24.92
CA GLY A 189 8.38 11.31 -26.24
C GLY A 189 7.53 10.44 -27.17
N GLU A 190 7.53 10.74 -28.47
CA GLU A 190 6.56 10.17 -29.44
C GLU A 190 6.68 8.65 -29.66
N ARG A 191 7.80 8.03 -29.27
CA ARG A 191 8.07 6.60 -29.47
C ARG A 191 8.11 5.79 -28.17
N GLU A 192 7.94 6.43 -27.02
CA GLU A 192 8.10 5.77 -25.73
C GLU A 192 6.76 5.26 -25.23
N VAL A 193 6.61 3.93 -25.15
CA VAL A 193 5.39 3.29 -24.61
C VAL A 193 5.64 2.97 -23.13
N PRO A 194 4.96 3.63 -22.18
CA PRO A 194 5.11 3.34 -20.77
C PRO A 194 4.44 2.01 -20.42
N THR A 195 5.18 1.11 -19.77
CA THR A 195 4.70 -0.24 -19.39
C THR A 195 4.43 -0.38 -17.90
N CYS A 196 5.18 0.35 -17.06
CA CYS A 196 5.03 0.34 -15.62
C CYS A 196 5.33 1.71 -15.01
N LEU A 197 4.69 1.98 -13.87
CA LEU A 197 4.75 3.26 -13.17
C LEU A 197 4.92 2.98 -11.67
N ALA A 198 5.77 3.73 -10.99
CA ALA A 198 5.91 3.71 -9.52
C ALA A 198 6.03 5.13 -8.99
N VAL A 199 5.65 5.30 -7.73
CA VAL A 199 5.64 6.59 -7.06
C VAL A 199 6.25 6.42 -5.67
N ASP A 200 7.09 7.37 -5.29
CA ASP A 200 7.72 7.47 -3.99
C ASP A 200 7.16 8.67 -3.21
N GLU A 201 6.61 8.40 -2.02
CA GLU A 201 6.06 9.38 -1.08
C GLU A 201 7.05 9.74 0.05
N GLN A 202 8.30 9.26 0.01
CA GLN A 202 9.24 9.45 1.13
C GLN A 202 9.83 10.86 1.19
N GLU A 203 9.98 11.55 0.06
CA GLU A 203 10.53 12.92 0.02
C GLU A 203 9.47 13.97 0.39
N SER A 204 9.83 14.93 1.23
CA SER A 204 8.92 16.02 1.65
C SER A 204 8.80 17.15 0.62
N ASP A 205 9.73 17.24 -0.33
CA ASP A 205 9.87 18.37 -1.27
C ASP A 205 9.15 18.13 -2.62
N GLY A 206 8.44 17.02 -2.74
CA GLY A 206 7.73 16.66 -3.95
C GLY A 206 7.46 15.16 -4.03
N LEU A 207 6.83 14.77 -5.13
CA LEU A 207 6.50 13.37 -5.37
C LEU A 207 7.51 12.78 -6.38
N GLY A 208 8.24 11.76 -5.96
CA GLY A 208 9.16 11.04 -6.83
C GLY A 208 8.40 10.04 -7.71
N ILE A 209 8.70 9.99 -8.99
CA ILE A 209 7.99 9.15 -9.96
C ILE A 209 9.01 8.39 -10.80
N ALA A 210 8.79 7.10 -11.00
CA ALA A 210 9.56 6.28 -11.93
C ALA A 210 8.65 5.66 -12.99
N VAL A 211 9.06 5.73 -14.25
CA VAL A 211 8.36 5.14 -15.39
C VAL A 211 9.30 4.17 -16.08
N GLY A 212 8.83 2.96 -16.35
CA GLY A 212 9.50 1.99 -17.20
C GLY A 212 8.83 1.88 -18.56
N PHE A 213 9.63 1.53 -19.58
CA PHE A 213 9.21 1.55 -20.97
C PHE A 213 9.38 0.18 -21.65
N GLU A 214 8.74 0.05 -22.82
CA GLU A 214 8.80 -1.16 -23.65
C GLU A 214 10.20 -1.44 -24.20
N ASP A 215 11.01 -0.39 -24.42
CA ASP A 215 12.41 -0.51 -24.88
C ASP A 215 13.39 -1.02 -23.81
N GLY A 216 12.89 -1.36 -22.61
CA GLY A 216 13.71 -1.79 -21.47
C GLY A 216 14.37 -0.64 -20.71
N GLY A 217 14.23 0.59 -21.20
CA GLY A 217 14.66 1.80 -20.51
C GLY A 217 13.69 2.18 -19.38
N TRP A 218 14.14 3.06 -18.51
CA TRP A 218 13.32 3.67 -17.47
C TRP A 218 13.75 5.11 -17.23
N GLY A 219 12.95 5.89 -16.54
CA GLY A 219 13.29 7.24 -16.11
C GLY A 219 12.71 7.57 -14.75
N THR A 220 13.23 8.64 -14.15
CA THR A 220 12.72 9.21 -12.90
C THR A 220 12.43 10.68 -13.06
N TRP A 221 11.28 11.11 -12.55
CA TRP A 221 10.80 12.48 -12.53
C TRP A 221 10.43 12.88 -11.11
N ARG A 222 10.52 14.17 -10.82
CA ARG A 222 10.01 14.77 -9.60
C ARG A 222 8.86 15.70 -9.93
N LEU A 223 7.72 15.50 -9.29
CA LEU A 223 6.59 16.43 -9.34
C LEU A 223 6.75 17.46 -8.23
N ILE A 224 6.95 18.71 -8.61
CA ILE A 224 7.00 19.83 -7.66
C ILE A 224 5.60 20.43 -7.60
N ALA A 225 4.87 20.13 -6.53
CA ALA A 225 3.47 20.55 -6.38
C ALA A 225 3.30 22.08 -6.37
N ALA A 226 4.31 22.82 -5.90
CA ALA A 226 4.29 24.28 -5.85
C ALA A 226 4.37 24.93 -7.24
N SER A 227 5.25 24.45 -8.12
CA SER A 227 5.39 24.94 -9.49
C SER A 227 4.43 24.28 -10.48
N LYS A 228 3.80 23.17 -10.09
CA LYS A 228 2.92 22.36 -10.96
C LYS A 228 3.65 21.83 -12.20
N GLU A 229 4.92 21.51 -12.05
CA GLU A 229 5.77 21.01 -13.13
C GLU A 229 6.38 19.67 -12.76
N PHE A 230 6.64 18.87 -13.80
CA PHE A 230 7.49 17.71 -13.69
C PHE A 230 8.92 18.13 -14.05
N VAL A 231 9.88 17.66 -13.26
CA VAL A 231 11.31 17.81 -13.54
C VAL A 231 11.87 16.43 -13.80
N GLU A 232 12.45 16.23 -14.97
CA GLU A 232 13.18 15.00 -15.29
C GLU A 232 14.50 14.98 -14.51
N VAL A 233 14.70 13.93 -13.71
CA VAL A 233 15.90 13.75 -12.89
C VAL A 233 16.92 12.88 -13.61
N TYR A 234 16.46 11.80 -14.24
CA TYR A 234 17.33 10.87 -14.93
C TYR A 234 16.55 10.02 -15.94
N ARG A 235 17.17 9.74 -17.09
CA ARG A 235 16.68 8.78 -18.09
C ARG A 235 17.73 7.70 -18.32
N HIS A 236 17.37 6.46 -18.02
CA HIS A 236 18.17 5.29 -18.33
C HIS A 236 17.98 4.91 -19.81
N PRO A 237 19.05 4.65 -20.58
CA PRO A 237 18.94 4.24 -21.97
C PRO A 237 18.20 2.91 -22.12
N ALA A 238 17.68 2.67 -23.33
CA ALA A 238 17.06 1.40 -23.71
C ALA A 238 18.00 0.22 -23.44
N SER A 239 17.42 -0.94 -23.08
CA SER A 239 18.17 -2.12 -22.67
C SER A 239 17.85 -3.30 -23.58
N SER A 240 18.87 -4.10 -23.90
CA SER A 240 18.69 -5.36 -24.65
C SER A 240 17.98 -6.45 -23.84
N ASN A 241 17.70 -6.21 -22.54
CA ASN A 241 17.08 -7.20 -21.66
C ASN A 241 15.56 -7.33 -21.85
N GLY A 242 14.98 -6.56 -22.78
CA GLY A 242 13.57 -6.60 -23.14
C GLY A 242 12.70 -5.64 -22.34
N THR A 243 11.40 -5.77 -22.53
CA THR A 243 10.35 -4.92 -21.96
C THR A 243 10.36 -4.91 -20.43
N LEU A 244 10.17 -3.74 -19.81
CA LEU A 244 10.01 -3.64 -18.36
C LEU A 244 8.60 -4.07 -17.95
N GLY A 245 8.49 -5.07 -17.09
CA GLY A 245 7.22 -5.59 -16.57
C GLY A 245 6.74 -4.88 -15.31
N ALA A 246 7.65 -4.49 -14.41
CA ALA A 246 7.33 -3.65 -13.26
C ALA A 246 8.53 -2.85 -12.78
N VAL A 247 8.23 -1.75 -12.09
CA VAL A 247 9.19 -0.90 -11.41
C VAL A 247 8.71 -0.64 -9.98
N ALA A 248 9.65 -0.51 -9.05
CA ALA A 248 9.44 0.07 -7.74
C ALA A 248 10.49 1.14 -7.52
N TYR A 249 10.07 2.22 -6.87
CA TYR A 249 10.91 3.38 -6.63
C TYR A 249 10.81 3.80 -5.17
N GLY A 250 11.96 4.10 -4.60
CA GLY A 250 12.10 4.70 -3.28
C GLY A 250 13.48 5.31 -3.22
N TYR A 251 13.57 6.64 -3.36
CA TYR A 251 14.85 7.33 -3.50
C TYR A 251 15.79 6.98 -2.33
N PRO A 252 17.07 6.62 -2.57
CA PRO A 252 17.82 6.68 -3.83
C PRO A 252 17.84 5.36 -4.65
N TYR A 253 16.88 4.45 -4.47
CA TYR A 253 16.89 3.13 -5.08
C TYR A 253 15.78 2.95 -6.13
N VAL A 254 16.11 2.27 -7.23
CA VAL A 254 15.16 1.86 -8.27
C VAL A 254 15.29 0.36 -8.47
N LEU A 255 14.16 -0.36 -8.42
CA LEU A 255 14.10 -1.79 -8.66
C LEU A 255 13.25 -2.03 -9.90
N THR A 256 13.81 -2.69 -10.89
CA THR A 256 13.11 -3.04 -12.13
C THR A 256 13.05 -4.54 -12.29
N ILE A 257 12.01 -5.02 -12.97
CA ILE A 257 11.95 -6.40 -13.46
C ILE A 257 11.46 -6.39 -14.91
N THR A 258 12.15 -7.15 -15.77
CA THR A 258 11.78 -7.34 -17.16
C THR A 258 10.75 -8.46 -17.33
N GLU A 259 10.09 -8.55 -18.49
CA GLU A 259 9.28 -9.73 -18.84
C GLU A 259 10.12 -11.02 -18.88
N GLY A 260 11.41 -10.90 -19.19
CA GLY A 260 12.41 -11.97 -19.10
C GLY A 260 12.79 -12.38 -17.66
N GLN A 261 12.08 -11.88 -16.65
CA GLN A 261 12.25 -12.21 -15.24
C GLN A 261 13.62 -11.79 -14.66
N LEU A 262 14.32 -10.86 -15.33
CA LEU A 262 15.55 -10.25 -14.83
C LEU A 262 15.20 -9.08 -13.91
N LEU A 263 15.51 -9.24 -12.63
CA LEU A 263 15.40 -8.22 -11.59
C LEU A 263 16.71 -7.44 -11.52
N SER A 264 16.65 -6.11 -11.57
CA SER A 264 17.83 -5.25 -11.47
C SER A 264 17.60 -4.16 -10.44
N LEU A 265 18.56 -4.00 -9.52
CA LEU A 265 18.55 -2.98 -8.48
C LEU A 265 19.58 -1.91 -8.82
N TYR A 266 19.15 -0.67 -8.85
CA TYR A 266 19.96 0.51 -9.09
C TYR A 266 19.99 1.42 -7.86
N SER A 267 21.08 2.17 -7.68
CA SER A 267 21.20 3.17 -6.64
C SER A 267 21.83 4.45 -7.17
N PHE A 268 21.25 5.58 -6.80
CA PHE A 268 21.78 6.93 -7.03
C PHE A 268 22.78 7.38 -5.95
N THR A 269 23.06 6.53 -4.96
CA THR A 269 24.06 6.82 -3.92
C THR A 269 25.47 6.70 -4.52
N PRO A 270 26.37 7.66 -4.26
CA PRO A 270 27.75 7.58 -4.72
C PRO A 270 28.44 6.32 -4.22
N ALA A 271 29.41 5.83 -5.00
CA ALA A 271 30.19 4.67 -4.59
C ALA A 271 30.93 4.97 -3.27
N PRO A 272 30.97 4.02 -2.33
CA PRO A 272 31.89 4.12 -1.19
C PRO A 272 33.29 4.24 -1.76
N ILE A 273 34.00 5.31 -1.41
CA ILE A 273 35.42 5.46 -1.72
C ILE A 273 36.10 4.26 -1.04
N PRO A 274 36.83 3.39 -1.77
CA PRO A 274 37.66 2.38 -1.11
C PRO A 274 38.65 3.14 -0.22
N ASP A 275 38.68 2.85 1.07
CA ASP A 275 39.69 3.41 1.97
C ASP A 275 41.06 3.20 1.31
N GLU A 276 41.76 4.28 0.97
CA GLU A 276 43.11 4.17 0.44
C GLU A 276 43.94 3.38 1.46
N PRO A 277 44.71 2.37 1.04
CA PRO A 277 45.70 1.80 1.92
C PRO A 277 46.69 2.92 2.26
N THR A 278 46.64 3.41 3.50
CA THR A 278 47.73 4.19 4.10
C THR A 278 48.97 3.30 4.06
N PHE A 279 49.75 3.43 2.99
CA PHE A 279 51.14 2.98 2.97
C PHE A 279 51.88 3.95 3.88
N GLU A 280 52.15 3.53 5.11
CA GLU A 280 53.15 4.18 5.95
C GLU A 280 54.50 4.00 5.26
N ASP A 281 55.05 5.11 4.77
CA ASP A 281 56.40 5.22 4.23
C ASP A 281 57.43 4.90 5.33
N GLU A 282 57.97 3.68 5.34
CA GLU A 282 59.29 3.42 5.92
C GLU A 282 60.33 3.24 4.81
N ALA A 283 61.15 4.28 4.65
CA ALA A 283 62.33 4.29 3.81
C ALA A 283 63.39 3.30 4.34
N GLY A 284 63.95 2.46 3.46
CA GLY A 284 65.09 1.61 3.80
C GLY A 284 65.56 0.69 2.67
N GLU A 285 66.45 1.22 1.83
CA GLU A 285 67.56 0.55 1.12
C GLU A 285 67.33 -0.72 0.25
N GLN A 286 67.56 -0.50 -1.06
CA GLN A 286 67.98 -1.47 -2.08
C GLN A 286 69.39 -2.07 -1.78
N PRO A 287 69.83 -3.21 -2.38
CA PRO A 287 69.81 -3.43 -3.84
C PRO A 287 69.66 -4.86 -4.41
N SER A 288 69.23 -4.85 -5.68
CA SER A 288 69.56 -5.76 -6.82
C SER A 288 69.51 -7.29 -6.65
N GLU A 289 68.69 -7.95 -7.46
CA GLU A 289 69.18 -8.86 -8.51
C GLU A 289 68.09 -9.26 -9.52
N SER A 290 68.54 -9.48 -10.75
CA SER A 290 67.81 -9.75 -11.99
C SER A 290 67.15 -11.14 -12.05
N PHE A 291 65.99 -11.26 -12.70
CA PHE A 291 65.71 -12.41 -13.58
C PHE A 291 64.64 -12.07 -14.63
N THR A 292 65.03 -12.22 -15.90
CA THR A 292 64.18 -12.15 -17.09
C THR A 292 63.32 -13.40 -17.23
N THR A 293 62.06 -13.29 -17.68
CA THR A 293 61.45 -14.21 -18.68
C THR A 293 60.31 -13.49 -19.40
N LYS A 294 60.25 -13.75 -20.71
CA LYS A 294 59.49 -13.09 -21.77
C LYS A 294 58.05 -13.64 -21.91
N GLU A 295 57.33 -12.98 -22.83
CA GLU A 295 56.20 -13.44 -23.65
C GLU A 295 54.79 -13.07 -23.15
N SER A 296 53.82 -12.60 -23.93
CA SER A 296 53.74 -12.12 -25.33
C SER A 296 52.35 -11.48 -25.51
N THR A 297 52.27 -10.32 -26.18
CA THR A 297 51.23 -9.85 -27.13
C THR A 297 49.74 -10.15 -26.81
N SER A 298 48.86 -9.14 -26.76
CA SER A 298 48.28 -8.53 -27.97
C SER A 298 47.46 -7.28 -27.67
N SER A 299 47.43 -6.40 -28.67
CA SER A 299 47.02 -5.00 -28.69
C SER A 299 45.58 -4.78 -29.20
N VAL A 300 45.17 -3.49 -29.24
CA VAL A 300 44.09 -2.87 -30.05
C VAL A 300 42.74 -2.78 -29.29
N THR A 301 42.05 -1.65 -29.07
CA THR A 301 42.01 -0.32 -29.71
C THR A 301 41.51 0.74 -28.71
N THR A 302 42.16 1.89 -28.65
CA THR A 302 41.66 3.13 -28.05
C THR A 302 40.70 3.82 -29.02
N LEU A 303 39.45 4.06 -28.62
CA LEU A 303 38.52 4.95 -29.34
C LEU A 303 38.36 6.27 -28.58
N ALA A 304 38.42 7.32 -29.40
CA ALA A 304 38.51 8.74 -29.13
C ALA A 304 37.64 9.30 -27.99
N ALA A 305 38.26 10.21 -27.23
CA ALA A 305 37.62 11.10 -26.27
C ALA A 305 36.62 12.04 -26.95
N VAL A 306 35.38 12.00 -26.47
CA VAL A 306 34.34 13.03 -26.70
C VAL A 306 34.49 14.05 -25.55
N PRO A 307 34.37 15.37 -25.81
CA PRO A 307 34.68 16.39 -24.82
C PRO A 307 33.66 16.41 -23.67
N ASN A 308 34.19 16.50 -22.45
CA ASN A 308 33.47 16.54 -21.18
C ASN A 308 32.43 17.68 -21.14
N VAL A 309 31.15 17.32 -21.17
CA VAL A 309 30.07 18.10 -20.55
C VAL A 309 30.07 17.74 -19.06
N PRO A 310 30.02 18.72 -18.13
CA PRO A 310 29.90 18.40 -16.71
C PRO A 310 28.46 17.90 -16.43
N ASP A 311 28.25 16.60 -16.57
CA ASP A 311 27.02 15.92 -16.14
C ASP A 311 27.01 15.81 -14.61
N ASP A 312 26.58 16.86 -13.92
CA ASP A 312 26.40 16.90 -12.46
C ASP A 312 25.16 16.11 -11.97
N THR A 313 24.46 15.40 -12.87
CA THR A 313 23.32 14.56 -12.50
C THR A 313 23.79 13.20 -11.97
N PRO A 314 23.30 12.74 -10.80
CA PRO A 314 23.73 11.46 -10.23
C PRO A 314 23.35 10.32 -11.17
N HIS A 315 24.35 9.65 -11.74
CA HIS A 315 24.14 8.45 -12.55
C HIS A 315 23.87 7.23 -11.65
N PRO A 316 22.81 6.45 -11.91
CA PRO A 316 22.50 5.28 -11.10
C PRO A 316 23.50 4.15 -11.38
N ARG A 317 24.01 3.56 -10.31
CA ARG A 317 24.86 2.36 -10.36
C ARG A 317 24.02 1.10 -10.23
N LEU A 318 24.26 0.11 -11.07
CA LEU A 318 23.70 -1.23 -10.92
C LEU A 318 24.35 -1.90 -9.70
N LEU A 319 23.55 -2.17 -8.67
CA LEU A 319 23.97 -2.81 -7.43
C LEU A 319 23.83 -4.33 -7.47
N ALA A 320 22.74 -4.83 -8.04
CA ALA A 320 22.48 -6.26 -8.14
C ALA A 320 21.65 -6.58 -9.38
N SER A 321 21.92 -7.75 -9.97
CA SER A 321 21.12 -8.32 -11.05
C SER A 321 20.84 -9.79 -10.74
N LEU A 322 19.56 -10.14 -10.70
CA LEU A 322 19.07 -11.45 -10.27
C LEU A 322 18.06 -11.96 -11.29
N LYS A 323 18.13 -13.24 -11.67
CA LYS A 323 17.15 -13.85 -12.56
C LYS A 323 16.18 -14.69 -11.75
N SER A 324 14.89 -14.40 -11.88
CA SER A 324 13.83 -15.22 -11.30
C SER A 324 13.36 -16.29 -12.29
N HIS A 325 12.80 -17.39 -11.78
CA HIS A 325 12.27 -18.52 -12.57
C HIS A 325 10.81 -18.85 -12.24
N THR A 326 10.23 -18.16 -11.26
CA THR A 326 8.93 -18.49 -10.66
C THR A 326 8.02 -17.27 -10.49
N SER A 327 8.48 -16.07 -10.87
CA SER A 327 7.74 -14.82 -10.73
C SER A 327 6.99 -14.50 -12.02
N TRP A 328 5.77 -15.04 -12.14
CA TRP A 328 4.93 -14.85 -13.32
C TRP A 328 3.91 -13.72 -13.12
N PRO A 329 3.62 -12.93 -14.17
CA PRO A 329 2.62 -11.87 -14.08
C PRO A 329 1.21 -12.41 -13.77
N PRO A 330 0.31 -11.61 -13.17
CA PRO A 330 0.57 -10.27 -12.66
C PRO A 330 1.53 -10.28 -11.46
N LEU A 331 2.40 -9.27 -11.41
CA LEU A 331 3.39 -9.07 -10.36
C LEU A 331 3.44 -7.60 -9.94
N SER A 332 3.88 -7.35 -8.72
CA SER A 332 4.12 -6.01 -8.20
C SER A 332 5.42 -6.00 -7.41
N LEU A 333 6.20 -4.94 -7.60
CA LEU A 333 7.42 -4.69 -6.83
C LEU A 333 7.16 -3.68 -5.72
N SER A 334 7.94 -3.77 -4.65
CA SER A 334 7.98 -2.76 -3.60
C SER A 334 9.40 -2.69 -3.03
N ILE A 335 9.85 -1.48 -2.71
CA ILE A 335 11.11 -1.23 -2.02
C ILE A 335 10.79 -0.65 -0.65
N ARG A 336 11.48 -1.13 0.38
CA ARG A 336 11.51 -0.52 1.70
C ARG A 336 12.94 -0.43 2.17
N THR A 337 13.25 0.64 2.89
CA THR A 337 14.55 0.85 3.52
C THR A 337 14.39 0.76 5.02
N THR A 338 15.34 0.08 5.66
CA THR A 338 15.60 0.18 7.10
C THR A 338 16.96 0.87 7.28
N PRO A 339 17.34 1.29 8.51
CA PRO A 339 18.64 1.93 8.73
C PRO A 339 19.84 1.11 8.23
N ASN A 340 19.72 -0.24 8.19
CA ASN A 340 20.84 -1.13 7.90
C ASN A 340 20.62 -2.01 6.67
N THR A 341 19.38 -2.14 6.19
CA THR A 341 19.04 -3.07 5.11
C THR A 341 18.04 -2.48 4.12
N LEU A 342 18.24 -2.79 2.86
CA LEU A 342 17.27 -2.58 1.80
C LEU A 342 16.41 -3.84 1.67
N ILE A 343 15.10 -3.70 1.68
CA ILE A 343 14.15 -4.79 1.52
C ILE A 343 13.45 -4.63 0.18
N ALA A 344 13.86 -5.42 -0.81
CA ALA A 344 13.18 -5.54 -2.09
C ALA A 344 12.13 -6.65 -1.98
N SER A 345 10.89 -6.35 -2.32
CA SER A 345 9.77 -7.30 -2.22
C SER A 345 9.12 -7.51 -3.58
N ILE A 346 8.89 -8.77 -3.93
CA ILE A 346 8.30 -9.21 -5.19
C ILE A 346 7.02 -9.95 -4.84
N ALA A 347 5.88 -9.37 -5.16
CA ALA A 347 4.58 -10.02 -5.03
C ALA A 347 4.15 -10.57 -6.39
N TYR A 348 3.72 -11.83 -6.45
CA TYR A 348 3.45 -12.51 -7.71
C TYR A 348 2.32 -13.54 -7.57
N SER A 349 1.69 -13.88 -8.69
CA SER A 349 0.68 -14.93 -8.74
C SER A 349 1.30 -16.32 -8.92
N LEU A 350 0.75 -17.31 -8.22
CA LEU A 350 1.21 -18.70 -8.21
C LEU A 350 0.04 -19.63 -8.55
N PRO A 351 0.15 -20.50 -9.56
CA PRO A 351 -0.83 -21.55 -9.78
C PRO A 351 -0.71 -22.64 -8.71
N THR A 352 -1.85 -23.18 -8.28
CA THR A 352 -1.96 -24.28 -7.32
C THR A 352 -2.75 -25.42 -7.95
N TYR A 353 -2.31 -26.66 -7.73
CA TYR A 353 -2.78 -27.83 -8.48
C TYR A 353 -4.28 -28.14 -8.31
N LEU A 354 -4.90 -27.69 -7.21
CA LEU A 354 -6.30 -28.01 -6.87
C LEU A 354 -7.16 -26.78 -6.54
N SER A 355 -6.57 -25.69 -6.03
CA SER A 355 -7.30 -24.51 -5.54
C SER A 355 -7.31 -23.32 -6.51
N GLY A 356 -6.73 -23.45 -7.71
CA GLY A 356 -6.65 -22.37 -8.68
C GLY A 356 -5.40 -21.53 -8.49
N TYR A 357 -5.52 -20.22 -8.24
CA TYR A 357 -4.36 -19.33 -8.02
C TYR A 357 -4.24 -18.86 -6.57
N THR A 358 -3.00 -18.65 -6.13
CA THR A 358 -2.66 -17.96 -4.88
C THR A 358 -1.66 -16.84 -5.13
N ILE A 359 -1.39 -16.04 -4.10
CA ILE A 359 -0.41 -14.96 -4.13
C ILE A 359 0.80 -15.37 -3.30
N GLY A 360 1.99 -15.17 -3.87
CA GLY A 360 3.27 -15.30 -3.19
C GLY A 360 3.92 -13.94 -3.00
N VAL A 361 4.74 -13.82 -1.96
CA VAL A 361 5.67 -12.71 -1.78
C VAL A 361 7.05 -13.28 -1.50
N GLN A 362 8.04 -12.77 -2.21
CA GLN A 362 9.45 -12.99 -1.93
C GLN A 362 10.07 -11.67 -1.47
N GLU A 363 10.78 -11.69 -0.33
CA GLU A 363 11.57 -10.57 0.16
C GLU A 363 13.06 -10.88 0.05
N LEU A 364 13.80 -9.94 -0.51
CA LEU A 364 15.25 -9.93 -0.58
C LEU A 364 15.77 -8.83 0.33
N HIS A 365 16.59 -9.21 1.30
CA HIS A 365 17.28 -8.29 2.20
C HIS A 365 18.67 -8.06 1.64
N LEU A 366 18.95 -6.83 1.25
CA LEU A 366 20.13 -6.42 0.53
C LEU A 366 20.92 -5.43 1.39
N SER A 367 22.25 -5.50 1.33
CA SER A 367 23.13 -4.50 1.95
C SER A 367 22.95 -3.15 1.27
N LEU A 368 22.80 -2.08 2.05
CA LEU A 368 22.65 -0.71 1.52
C LEU A 368 23.90 -0.23 0.74
N ILE A 369 25.07 -0.75 1.11
CA ILE A 369 26.38 -0.33 0.58
C ILE A 369 26.75 -1.14 -0.66
N THR A 370 26.70 -2.47 -0.54
CA THR A 370 27.18 -3.38 -1.58
C THR A 370 26.07 -3.87 -2.51
N GLY A 371 24.80 -3.74 -2.12
CA GLY A 371 23.69 -4.31 -2.86
C GLY A 371 23.60 -5.83 -2.82
N LEU A 372 24.49 -6.51 -2.08
CA LEU A 372 24.50 -7.97 -2.01
C LEU A 372 23.32 -8.49 -1.19
N VAL A 373 22.70 -9.56 -1.68
CA VAL A 373 21.63 -10.27 -0.96
C VAL A 373 22.22 -10.91 0.30
N THR A 374 21.83 -10.39 1.45
CA THR A 374 22.21 -10.94 2.76
C THR A 374 21.30 -12.11 3.12
N PHE A 375 19.99 -12.00 2.84
CA PHE A 375 19.02 -13.06 3.10
C PHE A 375 17.79 -12.94 2.18
N SER A 376 17.10 -14.06 1.94
CA SER A 376 15.87 -14.12 1.14
C SER A 376 14.79 -14.92 1.89
N ARG A 377 13.55 -14.44 1.85
CA ARG A 377 12.37 -15.13 2.40
C ARG A 377 11.28 -15.22 1.37
N LEU A 378 10.47 -16.26 1.46
CA LEU A 378 9.27 -16.40 0.66
C LEU A 378 8.10 -16.86 1.51
N THR A 379 6.91 -16.42 1.16
CA THR A 379 5.66 -16.86 1.78
C THR A 379 4.55 -16.83 0.75
N SER A 380 3.48 -17.59 0.99
CA SER A 380 2.30 -17.59 0.13
C SER A 380 1.03 -17.56 0.97
N ALA A 381 -0.03 -16.99 0.41
CA ALA A 381 -1.33 -17.04 1.04
C ALA A 381 -1.85 -18.48 0.98
N LEU A 382 -2.20 -19.08 2.13
CA LEU A 382 -2.94 -20.34 2.11
C LEU A 382 -4.36 -20.08 1.59
N PRO A 383 -4.85 -20.86 0.60
CA PRO A 383 -6.23 -20.79 0.16
C PRO A 383 -7.18 -21.04 1.35
N GLN A 384 -8.25 -20.25 1.46
CA GLN A 384 -9.31 -20.54 2.43
C GLN A 384 -9.94 -21.89 2.05
N GLY A 385 -9.83 -22.90 2.93
CA GLY A 385 -10.40 -24.23 2.71
C GLY A 385 -9.42 -25.31 2.26
N PHE A 386 -8.11 -25.13 2.45
CA PHE A 386 -7.14 -26.23 2.27
C PHE A 386 -7.38 -27.31 3.36
N SER A 387 -8.26 -28.27 3.08
CA SER A 387 -8.33 -29.52 3.82
C SER A 387 -7.24 -30.44 3.29
N SER A 388 -6.34 -30.88 4.18
CA SER A 388 -5.40 -31.98 3.87
C SER A 388 -6.17 -33.15 3.27
N ILE A 389 -5.57 -33.82 2.29
CA ILE A 389 -6.20 -34.84 1.44
C ILE A 389 -6.84 -35.93 2.30
N HIS A 390 -8.11 -35.74 2.64
CA HIS A 390 -9.00 -36.76 3.17
C HIS A 390 -10.25 -36.73 2.30
N PRO A 391 -10.69 -37.88 1.75
CA PRO A 391 -11.82 -37.94 0.85
C PRO A 391 -13.11 -37.83 1.68
N SER A 392 -13.55 -36.63 1.98
CA SER A 392 -14.89 -36.41 2.54
C SER A 392 -15.61 -35.30 1.81
N SER A 393 -16.62 -35.72 1.05
CA SER A 393 -17.79 -34.98 0.56
C SER A 393 -17.55 -33.64 -0.15
N SER A 394 -17.73 -33.69 -1.46
CA SER A 394 -18.22 -32.65 -2.37
C SER A 394 -18.80 -31.38 -1.71
N SER A 395 -17.92 -30.46 -1.33
CA SER A 395 -18.27 -29.04 -1.29
C SER A 395 -17.47 -28.36 -2.39
N SER A 396 -18.17 -27.75 -3.34
CA SER A 396 -17.58 -26.92 -4.39
C SER A 396 -16.94 -25.70 -3.75
N SER A 397 -15.72 -25.84 -3.24
CA SER A 397 -14.91 -24.69 -2.85
C SER A 397 -14.70 -23.82 -4.09
N PRO A 398 -14.93 -22.50 -4.00
CA PRO A 398 -14.75 -21.62 -5.15
C PRO A 398 -13.29 -21.72 -5.60
N LYS A 399 -13.07 -22.16 -6.85
CA LYS A 399 -11.75 -22.17 -7.45
C LYS A 399 -11.26 -20.72 -7.55
N ASN A 400 -10.10 -20.40 -6.98
CA ASN A 400 -9.54 -19.06 -7.10
C ASN A 400 -9.09 -18.85 -8.55
N THR A 401 -9.69 -17.86 -9.23
CA THR A 401 -9.31 -17.48 -10.59
C THR A 401 -7.97 -16.73 -10.59
N ARG A 402 -7.25 -16.76 -11.72
CA ARG A 402 -6.04 -15.97 -11.89
C ARG A 402 -6.38 -14.49 -11.70
N PRO A 403 -5.65 -13.76 -10.83
CA PRO A 403 -5.82 -12.32 -10.73
C PRO A 403 -5.55 -11.63 -12.08
N THR A 404 -6.30 -10.58 -12.40
CA THR A 404 -6.05 -9.75 -13.59
C THR A 404 -4.93 -8.75 -13.35
N THR A 405 -4.94 -8.10 -12.19
CA THR A 405 -3.85 -7.23 -11.73
C THR A 405 -3.51 -7.50 -10.27
N LEU A 406 -2.30 -7.09 -9.89
CA LEU A 406 -1.78 -7.22 -8.55
C LEU A 406 -1.06 -5.93 -8.16
N SER A 407 -1.40 -5.38 -7.00
CA SER A 407 -0.74 -4.21 -6.41
C SER A 407 -0.26 -4.57 -5.02
N TYR A 408 1.02 -4.30 -4.75
CA TYR A 408 1.62 -4.50 -3.44
C TYR A 408 2.21 -3.20 -2.93
N SER A 409 1.70 -2.76 -1.79
CA SER A 409 2.27 -1.67 -1.02
C SER A 409 2.21 -2.04 0.44
N HIS A 410 3.37 -2.39 1.00
CA HIS A 410 3.45 -2.99 2.32
C HIS A 410 2.68 -2.17 3.37
N PRO A 411 1.82 -2.80 4.19
CA PRO A 411 1.62 -4.25 4.35
C PRO A 411 0.52 -4.85 3.46
N TYR A 412 -0.07 -4.10 2.53
CA TYR A 412 -1.26 -4.54 1.80
C TYR A 412 -0.93 -5.09 0.41
N ILE A 413 -1.54 -6.24 0.08
CA ILE A 413 -1.57 -6.78 -1.28
C ILE A 413 -3.01 -6.77 -1.76
N LEU A 414 -3.27 -6.15 -2.89
CA LEU A 414 -4.57 -6.09 -3.53
C LEU A 414 -4.52 -6.84 -4.86
N ALA A 415 -5.36 -7.86 -4.99
CA ALA A 415 -5.55 -8.60 -6.23
C ALA A 415 -6.93 -8.28 -6.81
N THR A 416 -7.00 -7.99 -8.11
CA THR A 416 -8.25 -7.86 -8.85
C THR A 416 -8.54 -9.16 -9.58
N HIS A 417 -9.83 -9.51 -9.73
CA HIS A 417 -10.24 -10.75 -10.37
C HIS A 417 -11.19 -10.52 -11.55
N PRO A 418 -11.28 -11.45 -12.51
CA PRO A 418 -12.21 -11.36 -13.65
C PRO A 418 -13.69 -11.32 -13.26
N ASP A 419 -14.05 -11.73 -12.04
CA ASP A 419 -15.43 -11.70 -11.53
C ASP A 419 -15.81 -10.33 -10.91
N ASN A 420 -15.06 -9.27 -11.23
CA ASN A 420 -15.19 -7.92 -10.68
C ASN A 420 -15.04 -7.83 -9.15
N THR A 421 -14.41 -8.84 -8.55
CA THR A 421 -14.11 -8.81 -7.12
C THR A 421 -12.65 -8.47 -6.86
N LEU A 422 -12.39 -7.94 -5.68
CA LEU A 422 -11.05 -7.63 -5.20
C LEU A 422 -10.75 -8.55 -4.03
N THR A 423 -9.51 -9.02 -3.91
CA THR A 423 -9.07 -9.76 -2.73
C THR A 423 -7.94 -9.01 -2.06
N LEU A 424 -8.15 -8.63 -0.80
CA LEU A 424 -7.16 -7.95 0.03
C LEU A 424 -6.43 -8.97 0.90
N TYR A 425 -5.11 -8.96 0.85
CA TYR A 425 -4.23 -9.72 1.74
C TYR A 425 -3.39 -8.75 2.57
N LEU A 426 -3.05 -9.17 3.79
CA LEU A 426 -2.11 -8.48 4.66
C LEU A 426 -0.82 -9.30 4.72
N CYS A 427 0.29 -8.66 4.37
CA CYS A 427 1.63 -9.19 4.49
C CYS A 427 2.27 -8.66 5.77
N THR A 428 2.61 -9.56 6.68
CA THR A 428 3.35 -9.26 7.90
C THR A 428 4.81 -9.63 7.68
N SER A 429 5.69 -8.63 7.76
CA SER A 429 7.13 -8.78 7.61
C SER A 429 7.82 -8.27 8.86
N THR A 430 8.44 -9.17 9.61
CA THR A 430 9.25 -8.85 10.81
C THR A 430 10.72 -9.16 10.54
N SER A 431 11.59 -8.98 11.53
CA SER A 431 13.00 -9.35 11.41
C SER A 431 13.21 -10.85 11.13
N SER A 432 12.31 -11.71 11.62
CA SER A 432 12.47 -13.18 11.51
C SER A 432 11.36 -13.89 10.74
N ASN A 433 10.18 -13.29 10.57
CA ASN A 433 9.02 -13.95 9.98
C ASN A 433 8.46 -13.14 8.80
N LEU A 434 8.01 -13.86 7.77
CA LEU A 434 7.24 -13.34 6.66
C LEU A 434 5.99 -14.20 6.46
N SER A 435 4.82 -13.60 6.60
CA SER A 435 3.54 -14.31 6.47
C SER A 435 2.50 -13.47 5.73
N ILE A 436 1.58 -14.15 5.03
CA ILE A 436 0.44 -13.52 4.37
C ILE A 436 -0.84 -14.09 4.98
N THR A 437 -1.76 -13.19 5.36
CA THR A 437 -3.08 -13.60 5.85
C THR A 437 -3.92 -14.22 4.73
N PRO A 438 -4.90 -15.09 5.04
CA PRO A 438 -5.89 -15.51 4.06
C PRO A 438 -6.57 -14.29 3.42
N GLY A 439 -6.78 -14.34 2.10
CA GLY A 439 -7.37 -13.24 1.34
C GLY A 439 -8.78 -12.90 1.80
N THR A 440 -9.08 -11.61 1.95
CA THR A 440 -10.43 -11.11 2.24
C THR A 440 -11.06 -10.63 0.95
N LYS A 441 -12.10 -11.33 0.50
CA LYS A 441 -12.87 -10.94 -0.68
C LYS A 441 -13.67 -9.67 -0.39
N LEU A 442 -13.40 -8.64 -1.16
CA LEU A 442 -14.12 -7.37 -1.21
C LEU A 442 -14.96 -7.38 -2.48
N TRP A 443 -16.24 -7.06 -2.32
CA TRP A 443 -17.18 -7.03 -3.43
C TRP A 443 -17.27 -5.58 -3.91
N GLY A 444 -16.65 -5.28 -5.04
CA GLY A 444 -16.79 -3.99 -5.71
C GLY A 444 -17.94 -4.03 -6.71
N HIS A 445 -18.72 -2.96 -6.83
CA HIS A 445 -19.72 -2.77 -7.89
C HIS A 445 -19.17 -2.01 -9.10
N THR A 446 -17.85 -1.94 -9.24
CA THR A 446 -17.22 -1.29 -10.39
C THR A 446 -17.44 -2.15 -11.63
N SER A 447 -17.71 -1.52 -12.78
CA SER A 447 -17.48 -2.14 -14.08
C SER A 447 -16.05 -2.70 -14.16
N GLU A 448 -15.82 -3.62 -15.09
CA GLU A 448 -14.52 -4.27 -15.36
C GLU A 448 -13.29 -3.47 -14.89
N VAL A 449 -12.59 -3.99 -13.87
CA VAL A 449 -11.45 -3.28 -13.25
C VAL A 449 -10.19 -3.54 -14.08
N SER A 450 -9.71 -2.51 -14.78
CA SER A 450 -8.50 -2.58 -15.61
C SER A 450 -7.20 -2.55 -14.78
N ALA A 451 -7.20 -1.80 -13.69
CA ALA A 451 -6.10 -1.71 -12.72
C ALA A 451 -6.65 -1.32 -11.34
N ALA A 452 -6.01 -1.81 -10.29
CA ALA A 452 -6.24 -1.34 -8.93
C ALA A 452 -4.90 -1.07 -8.25
N GLU A 453 -4.88 -0.07 -7.38
CA GLU A 453 -3.74 0.21 -6.55
C GLU A 453 -4.13 0.25 -5.09
N ILE A 454 -3.19 -0.07 -4.20
CA ILE A 454 -3.29 0.21 -2.79
C ILE A 454 -2.05 0.99 -2.31
N THR A 455 -2.28 2.00 -1.49
CA THR A 455 -1.24 2.81 -0.84
C THR A 455 -0.77 2.16 0.47
N PRO A 456 0.41 2.53 1.02
CA PRO A 456 0.87 2.02 2.32
C PRO A 456 -0.10 2.36 3.47
N ARG A 457 -0.92 3.40 3.28
CA ARG A 457 -1.95 3.86 4.23
C ARG A 457 -3.26 3.07 4.11
N GLY A 458 -3.32 2.05 3.25
CA GLY A 458 -4.50 1.21 3.04
C GLY A 458 -5.64 1.90 2.29
N LYS A 459 -5.36 3.00 1.58
CA LYS A 459 -6.29 3.57 0.59
C LYS A 459 -6.06 2.87 -0.73
N ALA A 460 -7.13 2.34 -1.30
CA ALA A 460 -7.15 1.70 -2.61
C ALA A 460 -8.11 2.43 -3.54
#